data_AF-A0A9E3NPU3-F1
#
_entry.id   AF-A0A9E3NPU3-F1
#
_cell.length_a   1.000
_cell.length_b   1.000
_cell.length_c   1.000
_cell.angle_alpha   90.00
_cell.angle_beta   90.00
_cell.angle_gamma   90.00
#
_symmetry.space_group_name_H-M   'P 1'
#
loop_
_entity.id
_entity.type
_entity.pdbx_description
1 polymer ?
#
loop_
_entity_poly.entity_id
_entity_poly.type
_entity_poly.pdbx_seq_one_letter_code
_entity_poly.pdbx_strand_id
1 'polypeptide(L)'
;MKPNDQVYRWMTPSPLVVSRDATVATAFDLMEQHAIRHLPVLDRGDLVGMVSATDLAFVKRFADPEATLVSEAMSTPPYVAHPSTPLDEVAGAMARQRLGSAIIVESGNVVGVFTAVDALRAIAGDRDGRPEDAATIA
;
A
#
# COMPACT_ATOMS: atom_id res chain seq x y z
N MET A 1 -3.73 15.00 14.53
CA MET A 1 -2.75 15.43 13.51
C MET A 1 -2.10 16.74 13.91
N LYS A 2 -0.77 16.78 14.02
CA LYS A 2 -0.06 18.05 14.29
C LYS A 2 0.28 18.77 12.98
N PRO A 3 0.30 20.11 12.96
CA PRO A 3 0.82 20.85 11.82
C PRO A 3 2.24 20.38 11.51
N ASN A 4 2.53 20.08 10.25
CA ASN A 4 3.85 19.63 9.76
C ASN A 4 4.28 18.20 10.18
N ASP A 5 3.36 17.33 10.63
CA ASP A 5 3.66 15.90 10.72
C ASP A 5 3.96 15.34 9.32
N GLN A 6 4.97 14.48 9.22
CA GLN A 6 5.40 13.86 7.97
C GLN A 6 4.84 12.44 7.87
N VAL A 7 4.54 11.99 6.65
CA VAL A 7 3.85 10.71 6.41
C VAL A 7 4.61 9.50 6.95
N TYR A 8 5.94 9.51 6.94
CA TYR A 8 6.75 8.40 7.47
C TYR A 8 6.46 8.07 8.94
N ARG A 9 6.00 9.06 9.72
CA ARG A 9 5.68 8.86 11.14
C ARG A 9 4.46 7.99 11.35
N TRP A 10 3.63 7.81 10.33
CA TRP A 10 2.33 7.16 10.42
C TRP A 10 2.16 6.01 9.41
N MET A 11 3.04 5.89 8.41
CA MET A 11 3.02 4.76 7.47
C MET A 11 3.32 3.42 8.15
N THR A 12 2.92 2.33 7.48
CA THR A 12 3.44 0.99 7.73
C THR A 12 4.76 0.82 6.97
N PRO A 13 5.90 0.62 7.64
CA PRO A 13 7.20 0.43 6.98
C PRO A 13 7.32 -0.97 6.38
N SER A 14 8.29 -1.15 5.48
CA SER A 14 8.65 -2.45 4.89
C SER A 14 7.43 -3.22 4.37
N PRO A 15 6.66 -2.64 3.44
CA PRO A 15 5.42 -3.26 3.00
C PRO A 15 5.74 -4.52 2.19
N LEU A 16 4.88 -5.52 2.34
CA LEU A 16 4.88 -6.65 1.42
C LEU A 16 4.55 -6.18 0.02
N VAL A 17 5.28 -6.69 -0.96
CA VAL A 17 5.16 -6.37 -2.37
C VAL A 17 4.82 -7.62 -3.16
N VAL A 18 4.30 -7.44 -4.37
CA VAL A 18 4.00 -8.53 -5.28
C VAL A 18 4.58 -8.26 -6.67
N SER A 19 4.99 -9.31 -7.37
CA SER A 19 5.42 -9.19 -8.76
C SER A 19 4.22 -8.91 -9.67
N ARG A 20 4.42 -8.08 -10.69
CA ARG A 20 3.43 -7.86 -11.76
C ARG A 20 3.04 -9.13 -12.52
N ASP A 21 3.92 -10.13 -12.51
CA ASP A 21 3.75 -11.43 -13.19
C ASP A 21 3.17 -12.51 -12.26
N ALA A 22 2.90 -12.18 -10.98
CA ALA A 22 2.18 -13.08 -10.08
C ALA A 22 0.70 -13.17 -10.47
N THR A 23 0.03 -14.23 -10.02
CA THR A 23 -1.43 -14.38 -10.20
C THR A 23 -2.22 -13.56 -9.19
N VAL A 24 -3.45 -13.21 -9.55
CA VAL A 24 -4.38 -12.54 -8.63
C VAL A 24 -4.67 -13.40 -7.39
N ALA A 25 -4.72 -14.74 -7.54
CA ALA A 25 -4.84 -15.67 -6.41
C ALA A 25 -3.66 -15.54 -5.43
N THR A 26 -2.42 -15.53 -5.94
CA THR A 26 -1.22 -15.34 -5.12
C THR A 26 -1.25 -14.01 -4.36
N ALA A 27 -1.69 -12.94 -5.01
CA ALA A 27 -1.82 -11.63 -4.36
C ALA A 27 -2.89 -11.63 -3.27
N PHE A 28 -4.00 -12.34 -3.47
CA PHE A 28 -5.04 -12.54 -2.46
C PHE A 28 -4.54 -13.29 -1.24
N ASP A 29 -3.82 -14.39 -1.45
CA ASP A 29 -3.27 -15.21 -0.37
C ASP A 29 -2.31 -14.41 0.48
N LEU A 30 -1.44 -13.59 -0.13
CA LEU A 30 -0.56 -12.67 0.60
C LEU A 30 -1.35 -11.66 1.44
N MET A 31 -2.44 -11.10 0.90
CA MET A 31 -3.29 -10.18 1.64
C MET A 31 -3.97 -10.85 2.85
N GLU A 32 -4.52 -12.05 2.68
CA GLU A 32 -5.19 -12.79 3.75
C GLU A 32 -4.21 -13.25 4.84
N GLN A 33 -3.08 -13.84 4.45
CA GLN A 33 -2.08 -14.37 5.38
C GLN A 33 -1.47 -13.28 6.28
N HIS A 34 -1.31 -12.07 5.74
CA HIS A 34 -0.68 -10.96 6.45
C HIS A 34 -1.68 -9.90 6.94
N ALA A 35 -2.98 -10.14 6.79
CA ALA A 35 -4.06 -9.23 7.18
C ALA A 35 -3.89 -7.80 6.62
N ILE A 36 -3.38 -7.69 5.39
CA ILE A 36 -3.19 -6.42 4.67
C ILE A 36 -4.14 -6.34 3.48
N ARG A 37 -4.33 -5.14 2.94
CA ARG A 37 -5.33 -4.87 1.89
C ARG A 37 -4.78 -4.21 0.65
N HIS A 38 -3.51 -3.84 0.65
CA HIS A 38 -2.85 -3.15 -0.45
C HIS A 38 -1.46 -3.73 -0.63
N LEU A 39 -1.09 -4.03 -1.87
CA LEU A 39 0.24 -4.48 -2.24
C LEU A 39 0.80 -3.54 -3.31
N PRO A 40 1.97 -2.92 -3.10
CA PRO A 40 2.75 -2.35 -4.17
C PRO A 40 3.15 -3.46 -5.16
N VAL A 41 3.06 -3.15 -6.45
CA VAL A 41 3.41 -4.08 -7.54
C VAL A 41 4.76 -3.68 -8.11
N LEU A 42 5.70 -4.62 -8.14
CA LEU A 42 7.04 -4.40 -8.68
C LEU A 42 7.27 -5.15 -10.01
N ASP A 43 8.06 -4.54 -10.89
CA ASP A 43 8.70 -5.18 -12.04
C ASP A 43 10.21 -5.12 -11.87
N ARG A 44 10.87 -6.26 -11.66
CA ARG A 44 12.34 -6.33 -11.52
C ARG A 44 12.93 -5.29 -10.52
N GLY A 45 12.16 -4.97 -9.48
CA GLY A 45 12.53 -4.00 -8.44
C GLY A 45 11.91 -2.61 -8.59
N ASP A 46 11.40 -2.26 -9.78
CA ASP A 46 10.78 -0.97 -10.04
C ASP A 46 9.30 -0.98 -9.65
N LEU A 47 8.83 0.06 -8.95
CA LEU A 47 7.42 0.23 -8.64
C LEU A 47 6.63 0.56 -9.91
N VAL A 48 5.77 -0.36 -10.33
CA VAL A 48 4.97 -0.21 -11.56
C VAL A 48 3.48 -0.05 -11.30
N GLY A 49 2.99 -0.38 -10.10
CA GLY A 49 1.55 -0.36 -9.84
C GLY A 49 1.20 -0.61 -8.38
N MET A 50 -0.09 -0.74 -8.13
CA MET A 50 -0.65 -1.19 -6.86
C MET A 50 -1.90 -2.04 -7.09
N VAL A 51 -2.12 -3.03 -6.22
CA VAL A 51 -3.39 -3.75 -6.14
C VAL A 51 -3.96 -3.63 -4.74
N SER A 52 -5.27 -3.45 -4.66
CA SER A 52 -6.04 -3.51 -3.42
C SER A 52 -6.93 -4.75 -3.37
N ALA A 53 -7.33 -5.16 -2.18
CA ALA A 53 -8.31 -6.25 -2.01
C ALA A 53 -9.62 -5.98 -2.79
N THR A 54 -9.99 -4.71 -2.98
CA THR A 54 -11.16 -4.33 -3.79
C THR A 54 -10.92 -4.59 -5.27
N ASP A 55 -9.73 -4.28 -5.79
CA ASP A 55 -9.38 -4.54 -7.20
C ASP A 55 -9.39 -6.05 -7.47
N LEU A 56 -8.77 -6.84 -6.60
CA LEU A 56 -8.71 -8.29 -6.75
C LEU A 56 -10.10 -8.94 -6.60
N ALA A 57 -10.94 -8.44 -5.69
CA ALA A 57 -12.31 -8.94 -5.52
C ALA A 57 -13.16 -8.69 -6.77
N PHE A 58 -12.94 -7.58 -7.47
CA PHE A 58 -13.57 -7.32 -8.76
C PHE A 58 -13.14 -8.37 -9.79
N VAL A 59 -11.84 -8.66 -9.92
CA VAL A 59 -11.34 -9.70 -10.84
C VAL A 59 -11.96 -11.06 -10.55
N LYS A 60 -11.96 -11.50 -9.29
CA LYS A 60 -12.53 -12.80 -8.87
C LYS A 60 -14.01 -12.95 -9.23
N ARG A 61 -14.74 -11.85 -9.46
CA ARG A 61 -16.15 -11.88 -9.87
C ARG A 61 -16.33 -12.17 -11.36
N PHE A 62 -15.36 -11.78 -12.19
CA PHE A 62 -15.50 -11.74 -13.65
C PHE A 62 -14.45 -12.57 -14.41
N ALA A 63 -13.38 -13.01 -13.75
CA ALA A 63 -12.28 -13.77 -14.33
C ALA A 63 -11.73 -14.80 -13.32
N ASP A 64 -10.95 -15.74 -13.84
CA ASP A 64 -10.26 -16.76 -13.04
C ASP A 64 -9.02 -16.15 -12.36
N PRO A 65 -8.99 -16.05 -11.02
CA PRO A 65 -7.86 -15.46 -10.29
C PRO A 65 -6.56 -16.27 -10.41
N GLU A 66 -6.62 -17.56 -10.76
CA GLU A 66 -5.44 -18.40 -10.98
C GLU A 66 -4.78 -18.14 -12.35
N ALA A 67 -5.58 -17.71 -13.33
CA ALA A 67 -5.10 -17.44 -14.69
C ALA A 67 -4.84 -15.95 -14.96
N THR A 68 -5.40 -15.05 -14.14
CA THR A 68 -5.26 -13.59 -14.31
C THR A 68 -4.01 -13.09 -13.59
N LEU A 69 -3.19 -12.29 -14.27
CA LEU A 69 -1.99 -11.69 -13.71
C LEU A 69 -2.31 -10.42 -12.92
N VAL A 70 -1.49 -10.13 -11.90
CA VAL A 70 -1.54 -8.88 -11.13
C VAL A 70 -1.44 -7.66 -12.05
N SER A 71 -0.60 -7.72 -13.09
CA SER A 71 -0.46 -6.63 -14.06
C SER A 71 -1.75 -6.29 -14.82
N GLU A 72 -2.69 -7.23 -14.93
CA GLU A 72 -4.00 -7.01 -15.58
C GLU A 72 -5.04 -6.41 -14.62
N ALA A 73 -4.79 -6.52 -13.31
CA ALA A 73 -5.69 -6.07 -12.25
C ALA A 73 -5.22 -4.78 -11.55
N MET A 74 -3.94 -4.42 -11.70
CA MET A 74 -3.33 -3.32 -10.96
C MET A 74 -3.76 -1.93 -11.43
N SER A 75 -3.80 -0.99 -10.49
CA SER A 75 -3.91 0.43 -10.78
C SER A 75 -2.54 1.00 -11.15
N THR A 76 -2.49 1.78 -12.24
CA THR A 76 -1.26 2.38 -12.79
C THR A 76 -1.50 3.83 -13.27
N PRO A 77 -0.63 4.80 -12.94
CA PRO A 77 0.43 4.73 -11.95
C PRO A 77 -0.14 4.80 -10.51
N PRO A 78 0.53 4.21 -9.50
CA PRO A 78 0.11 4.37 -8.12
C PRO A 78 0.38 5.81 -7.65
N TYR A 79 -0.37 6.28 -6.66
CA TYR A 79 -0.02 7.53 -5.98
C TYR A 79 1.18 7.31 -5.06
N VAL A 80 2.22 8.11 -5.27
CA VAL A 80 3.50 8.02 -4.57
C VAL A 80 3.77 9.31 -3.79
N ALA A 81 4.30 9.17 -2.59
CA ALA A 81 4.79 10.28 -1.77
C ALA A 81 6.19 9.99 -1.21
N HIS A 82 6.92 11.05 -0.87
CA HIS A 82 8.20 10.93 -0.18
C HIS A 82 7.96 10.77 1.33
N PRO A 83 8.83 10.07 2.10
CA PRO A 83 8.68 9.96 3.55
C PRO A 83 8.50 11.31 4.27
N SER A 84 9.16 12.35 3.78
CA SER A 84 9.11 13.70 4.33
C SER A 84 7.90 14.53 3.88
N THR A 85 7.05 14.02 2.98
CA THR A 85 5.86 14.74 2.50
C THR A 85 4.93 15.01 3.69
N PRO A 86 4.37 16.24 3.80
CA PRO A 86 3.40 16.57 4.83
C PRO A 86 2.20 15.61 4.83
N LEU A 87 1.82 15.15 6.02
CA LEU A 87 0.76 14.16 6.20
C LEU A 87 -0.60 14.66 5.68
N ASP A 88 -0.90 15.94 5.88
CA ASP A 88 -2.11 16.60 5.39
C ASP A 88 -2.17 16.68 3.87
N GLU A 89 -1.02 16.88 3.21
CA GLU A 89 -0.90 16.84 1.77
C GLU A 89 -1.24 15.45 1.22
N VAL A 90 -0.64 14.40 1.80
CA VAL A 90 -0.90 12.99 1.43
C VAL A 90 -2.37 12.64 1.69
N ALA A 91 -2.88 12.90 2.89
CA ALA A 91 -4.27 12.61 3.25
C ALA A 91 -5.26 13.40 2.39
N GLY A 92 -4.95 14.66 2.09
CA GLY A 92 -5.75 15.51 1.21
C GLY A 92 -5.77 15.00 -0.23
N ALA A 93 -4.64 14.55 -0.76
CA ALA A 93 -4.57 13.91 -2.07
C ALA A 93 -5.41 12.62 -2.12
N MET A 94 -5.26 11.76 -1.11
CA MET A 94 -6.05 10.53 -0.98
C MET A 94 -7.56 10.84 -0.95
N ALA A 95 -7.99 11.82 -0.16
CA ALA A 95 -9.39 12.21 -0.08
C ALA A 95 -9.95 12.75 -1.41
N ARG A 96 -9.20 13.66 -2.08
CA ARG A 96 -9.63 14.25 -3.35
C ARG A 96 -9.69 13.24 -4.49
N GLN A 97 -8.74 12.31 -4.52
CA GLN A 97 -8.61 11.30 -5.58
C GLN A 97 -9.29 9.97 -5.24
N ARG A 98 -9.91 9.85 -4.05
CA ARG A 98 -10.58 8.66 -3.53
C ARG A 98 -9.66 7.43 -3.46
N LEU A 99 -8.43 7.65 -3.01
CA LEU A 99 -7.42 6.60 -2.88
C LEU A 99 -7.47 5.96 -1.48
N GLY A 100 -7.40 4.63 -1.44
CA GLY A 100 -7.34 3.86 -0.18
C GLY A 100 -5.95 3.87 0.48
N SER A 101 -4.91 4.13 -0.31
CA SER A 101 -3.53 4.18 0.17
C SER A 101 -2.62 5.06 -0.68
N ALA A 102 -1.45 5.37 -0.13
CA ALA A 102 -0.32 6.02 -0.78
C ALA A 102 0.93 5.14 -0.60
N ILE A 103 1.69 4.95 -1.68
CA ILE A 103 2.97 4.23 -1.62
C ILE A 103 4.06 5.24 -1.26
N ILE A 104 4.86 4.92 -0.25
CA ILE A 104 5.94 5.79 0.21
C ILE A 104 7.25 5.29 -0.39
N VAL A 105 7.92 6.17 -1.14
CA VAL A 105 9.14 5.85 -1.89
C VAL A 105 10.27 6.80 -1.51
N GLU A 106 11.44 6.23 -1.25
CA GLU A 106 12.67 6.97 -0.97
C GLU A 106 13.81 6.42 -1.83
N SER A 107 14.51 7.30 -2.55
CA SER A 107 15.62 6.92 -3.43
C SER A 107 15.29 5.76 -4.40
N GLY A 108 14.06 5.74 -4.93
CA GLY A 108 13.56 4.72 -5.85
C GLY A 108 13.03 3.44 -5.19
N ASN A 109 13.18 3.28 -3.87
CA ASN A 109 12.74 2.08 -3.16
C ASN A 109 11.41 2.32 -2.46
N VAL A 110 10.53 1.31 -2.48
CA VAL A 110 9.32 1.31 -1.67
C VAL A 110 9.70 1.11 -0.20
N VAL A 111 9.45 2.11 0.63
CA VAL A 111 9.82 2.10 2.06
C VAL A 111 8.61 2.02 2.99
N GLY A 112 7.40 2.22 2.47
CA GLY A 112 6.19 2.14 3.27
C GLY A 112 4.90 2.22 2.47
N VAL A 113 3.79 1.93 3.15
CA VAL A 113 2.43 2.20 2.68
C VAL A 113 1.70 2.99 3.75
N PHE A 114 1.02 4.05 3.34
CA PHE A 114 0.14 4.83 4.20
C PHE A 114 -1.31 4.62 3.76
N THR A 115 -2.17 4.22 4.68
CA THR A 115 -3.58 3.87 4.41
C THR A 115 -4.56 4.78 5.13
N ALA A 116 -5.86 4.66 4.81
CA ALA A 116 -6.91 5.35 5.55
C ALA A 116 -6.89 5.04 7.07
N VAL A 117 -6.53 3.82 7.47
CA VAL A 117 -6.41 3.45 8.89
C VAL A 117 -5.27 4.21 9.57
N ASP A 118 -4.15 4.39 8.86
CA ASP A 118 -3.02 5.16 9.36
C ASP A 118 -3.36 6.65 9.51
N ALA A 119 -4.15 7.20 8.58
CA ALA A 119 -4.70 8.55 8.70
C ALA A 119 -5.60 8.70 9.94
N LEU A 120 -6.45 7.70 10.23
CA LEU A 120 -7.29 7.70 11.43
C LEU A 120 -6.45 7.63 12.72
N ARG A 121 -5.41 6.79 12.75
CA ARG A 121 -4.45 6.74 13.86
C ARG A 121 -3.76 8.09 14.09
N ALA A 122 -3.35 8.75 13.00
CA ALA A 122 -2.75 10.08 13.07
C ALA A 122 -3.69 11.18 13.59
N ILE A 123 -4.99 11.03 13.36
CA ILE A 123 -6.02 11.90 13.96
C ILE A 123 -6.18 11.59 15.45
N ALA A 124 -6.31 10.30 15.80
CA ALA A 124 -6.45 9.85 17.18
C ALA A 124 -5.22 10.13 18.06
N GLY A 125 -4.05 10.35 17.44
CA GLY A 125 -2.79 10.47 18.16
C GLY A 125 -2.29 9.13 18.71
N ASP A 126 -2.89 8.03 18.28
CA ASP A 126 -2.61 6.67 18.74
C ASP A 126 -1.42 6.08 17.96
N ARG A 127 -0.29 5.97 18.66
CA ARG A 127 0.96 5.43 18.12
C ARG A 127 1.18 3.96 18.46
N ASP A 128 0.40 3.42 19.39
CA ASP A 128 0.66 2.13 20.04
C ASP A 128 -0.04 0.97 19.32
N GLY A 129 -0.91 1.25 18.35
CA GLY A 129 -1.57 0.24 17.52
C GLY A 129 -0.70 -0.42 16.44
N ARG A 130 0.64 -0.37 16.54
CA ARG A 130 1.55 -1.06 15.60
C ARG A 130 1.82 -2.48 16.09
N PRO A 131 1.69 -3.51 15.24
CA PRO A 131 2.40 -4.76 15.50
C PRO A 131 3.91 -4.46 15.48
N GLU A 132 4.64 -4.79 16.55
CA GLU A 132 6.06 -4.47 16.70
C GLU A 132 7.01 -5.28 15.76
N ASP A 133 6.50 -6.19 14.92
CA ASP A 133 7.32 -7.33 14.45
C ASP A 133 7.73 -7.37 12.96
N ALA A 134 7.52 -6.33 12.15
CA ALA A 134 7.90 -6.42 10.72
C ALA A 134 9.35 -5.99 10.39
N ALA A 135 10.14 -5.55 11.38
CA ALA A 135 11.49 -5.00 11.16
C ALA A 135 12.65 -5.94 11.50
N THR A 136 12.41 -7.20 11.86
CA THR A 136 13.49 -8.18 12.11
C THR A 136 13.16 -9.53 11.51
N ILE A 137 13.46 -9.73 10.23
CA ILE A 137 13.96 -11.02 9.75
C ILE A 137 15.19 -10.73 8.90
N ALA A 138 16.29 -11.32 9.35
CA ALA A 138 17.64 -11.27 8.77
C ALA A 138 17.73 -11.94 7.40
#